data_AF-A0A5J5CI97-F1
#
_entry.id   AF-A0A5J5CI97-F1
#
_cell.length_a   1.000
_cell.length_b   1.000
_cell.length_c   1.000
_cell.angle_alpha   90.00
_cell.angle_beta   90.00
_cell.angle_gamma   90.00
#
_symmetry.space_group_name_H-M   'P 1'
#
loop_
_entity.id
_entity.type
_entity.pdbx_description
1 polymer ?
#
loop_
_entity_poly.entity_id
_entity_poly.type
_entity_poly.pdbx_seq_one_letter_code
_entity_poly.pdbx_strand_id
1 'polypeptide(L)'
;IYNYDAREEEELSLQIGDTGIFPACYIHLKEATVEGSGQKETVIPTELPLVQEVTTTLREWATIWRDLYVGDKREMFNSVRDMIYDLIEWRSQILSGTLPQDELTELKQRVTSKIDYGNKYLDLDLVVRDKDGNILDPEITSTVSLFRAHEAASKQIEDRIQEEKSQKQNIDLTRQAKFASTPSFALFVTLKNVVCKIGEDAEVLMSLYDPVDSRFISENYLVKWSSSGLVKDIDQLHNLRAVFTDLGSEDLKREKISFVCQIVRVGRMELRDNNTKKLTSGLRRPFGVAVMDVTDIITGKMDDEDKQHFIPFQPVAGENDFLQTVINKVITAKEVNHKGQGLWVTLKLLPGDIHQIRKDFPHLVDRSTAVARKMGFPEIIMPGDVRNDIYVTLVLGDFDKGSKTTPKNVEVTMSVYDEDGKKLENVIFPGAGDEGINEYKSVIYYQVKQPRWFETIKVAIPIEDVNRSHLRFTFRHRSSQDCKYKCQ
;
A
#
# COMPACT_ATOMS: atom_id res chain seq x y z
N ILE A 1 3.29 -7.99 33.34
CA ILE A 1 4.52 -8.03 34.16
C ILE A 1 5.37 -6.86 33.70
N TYR A 2 5.67 -5.90 34.59
CA TYR A 2 6.71 -4.88 34.35
C TYR A 2 8.05 -5.47 34.79
N ASN A 3 9.15 -5.15 34.10
CA ASN A 3 10.48 -5.56 34.51
C ASN A 3 10.81 -4.93 35.88
N TYR A 4 10.89 -5.75 36.92
CA TYR A 4 11.34 -5.36 38.26
C TYR A 4 12.79 -5.81 38.44
N ASP A 5 13.72 -4.86 38.45
CA ASP A 5 15.10 -5.10 38.88
C ASP A 5 15.19 -4.83 40.38
N ALA A 6 15.40 -5.90 41.15
CA ALA A 6 15.60 -5.86 42.59
C ALA A 6 16.83 -5.02 42.98
N ARG A 7 16.72 -4.21 44.05
CA ARG A 7 17.80 -3.31 44.50
C ARG A 7 18.47 -3.75 45.80
N GLU A 8 17.89 -4.70 46.53
CA GLU A 8 18.39 -5.19 47.83
C GLU A 8 18.50 -6.72 47.84
N GLU A 9 19.39 -7.30 48.66
CA GLU A 9 19.64 -8.76 48.72
C GLU A 9 18.41 -9.61 49.08
N GLU A 10 17.37 -9.00 49.65
CA GLU A 10 16.12 -9.67 50.01
C GLU A 10 15.09 -9.69 48.86
N GLU A 11 15.29 -8.90 47.80
CA GLU A 11 14.37 -8.79 46.66
C GLU A 11 14.86 -9.61 45.47
N LEU A 12 13.97 -10.39 44.83
CA LEU A 12 14.33 -11.30 43.74
C LEU A 12 13.92 -10.77 42.35
N SER A 13 14.82 -10.94 41.38
CA SER A 13 14.49 -10.89 39.96
C SER A 13 13.72 -12.17 39.59
N LEU A 14 12.49 -12.03 39.14
CA LEU A 14 11.55 -13.16 39.05
C LEU A 14 11.89 -14.11 37.89
N GLN A 15 12.40 -15.31 38.21
CA GLN A 15 12.40 -16.48 37.32
C GLN A 15 11.58 -17.62 37.97
N ILE A 16 11.07 -18.54 37.15
CA ILE A 16 10.28 -19.69 37.62
C ILE A 16 11.20 -20.62 38.43
N GLY A 17 10.97 -20.74 39.73
CA GLY A 17 11.73 -21.61 40.65
C GLY A 17 12.35 -20.89 41.85
N ASP A 18 12.40 -19.57 41.83
CA ASP A 18 12.99 -18.77 42.91
C ASP A 18 11.94 -18.38 43.95
N THR A 19 12.25 -18.59 45.24
CA THR A 19 11.39 -18.17 46.37
C THR A 19 11.91 -16.87 46.97
N GLY A 20 11.10 -15.81 46.99
CA GLY A 20 11.47 -14.50 47.53
C GLY A 20 10.28 -13.60 47.83
N ILE A 21 10.57 -12.44 48.43
CA ILE A 21 9.58 -11.36 48.57
C ILE A 21 9.55 -10.52 47.29
N PHE A 22 8.34 -10.11 46.89
CA PHE A 22 8.12 -9.25 45.73
C PHE A 22 6.97 -8.27 46.02
N PRO A 23 7.02 -7.04 45.48
CA PRO A 23 5.95 -6.08 45.71
C PRO A 23 4.66 -6.51 45.00
N ALA A 24 3.56 -6.59 45.75
CA ALA A 24 2.25 -7.00 45.23
C ALA A 24 1.76 -6.12 44.05
N CYS A 25 2.19 -4.85 43.99
CA CYS A 25 1.81 -3.94 42.91
C CYS A 25 2.44 -4.27 41.53
N TYR A 26 3.43 -5.17 41.46
CA TYR A 26 4.05 -5.62 40.21
C TYR A 26 3.55 -6.98 39.72
N ILE A 27 2.75 -7.67 40.54
CA ILE A 27 2.24 -9.01 40.26
C ILE A 27 0.73 -8.96 40.01
N HIS A 28 0.32 -9.48 38.86
CA HIS A 28 -1.08 -9.79 38.61
C HIS A 28 -1.32 -11.25 38.97
N LEU A 29 -2.11 -11.48 40.01
CA LEU A 29 -2.57 -12.82 40.37
C LEU A 29 -3.56 -13.33 39.34
N LYS A 30 -3.35 -14.55 38.84
CA LYS A 30 -4.31 -15.25 37.99
C LYS A 30 -4.90 -16.42 38.77
N GLU A 31 -6.13 -16.79 38.43
CA GLU A 31 -6.76 -17.96 39.03
C GLU A 31 -6.04 -19.25 38.60
N ALA A 32 -5.80 -20.11 39.58
CA ALA A 32 -5.22 -21.42 39.39
C ALA A 32 -5.75 -22.38 40.47
N THR A 33 -5.93 -23.64 40.11
CA THR A 33 -6.25 -24.72 41.03
C THR A 33 -4.97 -25.45 41.42
N VAL A 34 -4.80 -25.71 42.72
CA VAL A 34 -3.63 -26.47 43.21
C VAL A 34 -4.06 -27.90 43.47
N GLU A 35 -3.42 -28.86 42.80
CA GLU A 35 -3.60 -30.28 43.05
C GLU A 35 -2.40 -30.86 43.81
N GLY A 36 -2.69 -31.72 44.80
CA GLY A 36 -1.68 -32.36 45.66
C GLY A 36 -1.60 -31.78 47.08
N SER A 37 -0.69 -32.31 47.90
CA SER A 37 -0.40 -31.81 49.25
C SER A 37 1.11 -31.82 49.52
N GLY A 38 1.69 -30.70 49.95
CA GLY A 38 3.10 -30.60 50.34
C GLY A 38 4.06 -30.42 49.15
N GLN A 39 5.19 -31.14 49.11
CA GLN A 39 6.24 -30.98 48.08
C GLN A 39 5.85 -31.41 46.65
N LYS A 40 4.61 -31.85 46.42
CA LYS A 40 4.05 -32.25 45.12
C LYS A 40 2.86 -31.38 44.71
N GLU A 41 2.80 -30.15 45.21
CA GLU A 41 1.79 -29.18 44.78
C GLU A 41 2.02 -28.81 43.31
N THR A 42 1.02 -29.09 42.47
CA THR A 42 1.02 -28.71 41.06
C THR A 42 0.00 -27.59 40.89
N VAL A 43 0.48 -26.41 40.47
CA VAL A 43 -0.38 -25.26 40.20
C VAL A 43 -0.89 -25.37 38.76
N ILE A 44 -2.18 -25.60 38.60
CA ILE A 44 -2.85 -25.74 37.31
C ILE A 44 -3.62 -24.44 37.05
N PRO A 45 -3.21 -23.61 36.07
CA PRO A 45 -3.96 -22.41 35.71
C PRO A 45 -5.38 -22.79 35.25
N THR A 46 -6.38 -21.96 35.56
CA THR A 46 -7.76 -22.18 35.09
C THR A 46 -7.95 -21.93 33.58
N GLU A 47 -6.91 -21.43 32.90
CA GLU A 47 -6.88 -21.27 31.45
C GLU A 47 -7.00 -22.62 30.73
N LEU A 48 -7.66 -22.64 29.58
CA LEU A 48 -7.80 -23.82 28.73
C LEU A 48 -6.41 -24.46 28.46
N PRO A 49 -6.25 -25.79 28.57
CA PRO A 49 -4.96 -26.47 28.35
C PRO A 49 -4.32 -26.11 27.00
N LEU A 50 -5.14 -25.95 25.96
CA LEU A 50 -4.68 -25.55 24.62
C LEU A 50 -3.98 -24.17 24.61
N VAL A 51 -4.40 -23.22 25.45
CA VAL A 51 -3.75 -21.89 25.53
C VAL A 51 -2.34 -22.02 26.12
N GLN A 52 -2.17 -22.92 27.08
CA GLN A 52 -0.87 -23.20 27.68
C GLN A 52 0.04 -23.84 26.65
N GLU A 53 -0.48 -24.83 25.93
CA GLU A 53 0.22 -25.52 24.84
C GLU A 53 0.67 -24.54 23.74
N VAL A 54 -0.21 -23.66 23.24
CA VAL A 54 0.18 -22.64 22.27
C VAL A 54 1.31 -21.76 22.83
N THR A 55 1.25 -21.41 24.11
CA THR A 55 2.27 -20.57 24.75
C THR A 55 3.62 -21.28 24.82
N THR A 56 3.67 -22.58 25.12
CA THR A 56 4.91 -23.36 25.15
C THR A 56 5.45 -23.57 23.74
N THR A 57 4.61 -23.95 22.78
CA THR A 57 5.00 -24.11 21.37
C THR A 57 5.60 -22.83 20.81
N LEU A 58 4.98 -21.67 21.07
CA LEU A 58 5.50 -20.37 20.63
C LEU A 58 6.88 -20.06 21.21
N ARG A 59 7.16 -20.43 22.47
CA ARG A 59 8.49 -20.21 23.08
C ARG A 59 9.58 -21.08 22.44
N GLU A 60 9.26 -22.34 22.19
CA GLU A 60 10.17 -23.27 21.50
C GLU A 60 10.43 -22.82 20.07
N TRP A 61 9.37 -22.55 19.31
CA TRP A 61 9.47 -22.08 17.93
C TRP A 61 10.18 -20.74 17.83
N ALA A 62 9.98 -19.81 18.78
CA ALA A 62 10.70 -18.54 18.79
C ALA A 62 12.22 -18.72 18.93
N THR A 63 12.67 -19.76 19.62
CA THR A 63 14.10 -20.07 19.74
C THR A 63 14.65 -20.58 18.40
N ILE A 64 13.98 -21.54 17.80
CA ILE A 64 14.35 -22.09 16.49
C ILE A 64 14.27 -21.00 15.40
N TRP A 65 13.27 -20.14 15.44
CA TRP A 65 13.09 -19.03 14.51
C TRP A 65 14.26 -18.05 14.52
N ARG A 66 14.82 -17.74 15.71
CA ARG A 66 16.06 -16.95 15.81
C ARG A 66 17.25 -17.68 15.19
N ASP A 67 17.37 -18.99 15.40
CA ASP A 67 18.46 -19.79 14.85
C ASP A 67 18.36 -19.90 13.31
N LEU A 68 17.14 -19.98 12.76
CA LEU A 68 16.90 -19.96 11.31
C LEU A 68 17.36 -18.66 10.66
N TYR A 69 17.19 -17.52 11.35
CA TYR A 69 17.69 -16.22 10.89
C TYR A 69 19.22 -16.20 10.87
N VAL A 70 19.86 -16.64 11.96
CA VAL A 70 21.33 -16.70 12.07
C VAL A 70 21.92 -17.66 11.02
N GLY A 71 21.22 -18.75 10.72
CA GLY A 71 21.61 -19.73 9.70
C GLY A 71 21.29 -19.35 8.25
N ASP A 72 20.79 -18.13 7.98
CA ASP A 72 20.35 -17.63 6.66
C ASP A 72 19.34 -18.55 5.92
N LYS A 73 18.53 -19.29 6.67
CA LYS A 73 17.48 -20.17 6.12
C LYS A 73 16.16 -19.41 5.92
N ARG A 74 16.17 -18.42 5.01
CA ARG A 74 15.11 -17.42 4.83
C ARG A 74 13.71 -17.98 4.57
N GLU A 75 13.60 -19.02 3.75
CA GLU A 75 12.30 -19.62 3.41
C GLU A 75 11.61 -20.24 4.63
N MET A 76 12.38 -20.98 5.43
CA MET A 76 11.87 -21.58 6.67
C MET A 76 11.61 -20.50 7.72
N PHE A 77 12.48 -19.50 7.83
CA PHE A 77 12.30 -18.36 8.72
C PHE A 77 10.96 -17.64 8.48
N ASN A 78 10.64 -17.33 7.22
CA ASN A 78 9.38 -16.67 6.86
C ASN A 78 8.18 -17.60 7.10
N SER A 79 8.29 -18.88 6.72
CA SER A 79 7.20 -19.86 6.95
C SER A 79 6.88 -19.98 8.45
N VAL A 80 7.89 -20.12 9.31
CA VAL A 80 7.70 -20.23 10.77
C VAL A 80 7.17 -18.95 11.38
N ARG A 81 7.63 -17.77 10.91
CA ARG A 81 7.09 -16.47 11.32
C ARG A 81 5.58 -16.39 11.10
N ASP A 82 5.12 -16.79 9.91
CA ASP A 82 3.71 -16.71 9.55
C ASP A 82 2.89 -17.67 10.43
N MET A 83 3.40 -18.88 10.70
CA MET A 83 2.76 -19.81 11.65
C MET A 83 2.73 -19.26 13.10
N ILE A 84 3.78 -18.56 13.54
CA ILE A 84 3.81 -17.90 14.86
C ILE A 84 2.71 -16.83 14.95
N TYR A 85 2.53 -16.01 13.91
CA TYR A 85 1.50 -14.99 13.92
C TYR A 85 0.09 -15.58 13.93
N ASP A 86 -0.17 -16.61 13.11
CA ASP A 86 -1.43 -17.36 13.14
C ASP A 86 -1.76 -17.84 14.57
N LEU A 87 -0.79 -18.48 15.24
CA LEU A 87 -0.97 -19.01 16.59
C LEU A 87 -1.19 -17.92 17.65
N ILE A 88 -0.51 -16.77 17.55
CA ILE A 88 -0.73 -15.63 18.45
C ILE A 88 -2.15 -15.09 18.29
N GLU A 89 -2.63 -14.95 17.05
CA GLU A 89 -3.98 -14.49 16.77
C GLU A 89 -5.03 -15.47 17.31
N TRP A 90 -4.89 -16.76 17.00
CA TRP A 90 -5.85 -17.78 17.46
C TRP A 90 -5.84 -17.93 18.98
N ARG A 91 -4.68 -17.78 19.64
CA ARG A 91 -4.60 -17.71 21.11
C ARG A 91 -5.40 -16.52 21.66
N SER A 92 -5.29 -15.36 21.02
CA SER A 92 -6.06 -14.16 21.40
C SER A 92 -7.56 -14.39 21.23
N GLN A 93 -7.98 -15.01 20.12
CA GLN A 93 -9.37 -15.35 19.85
C GLN A 93 -9.93 -16.34 20.89
N ILE A 94 -9.20 -17.40 21.24
CA ILE A 94 -9.62 -18.35 22.29
C ILE A 94 -9.77 -17.65 23.65
N LEU A 95 -8.83 -16.75 24.00
CA LEU A 95 -8.86 -16.01 25.26
C LEU A 95 -9.94 -14.92 25.32
N SER A 96 -10.40 -14.43 24.17
CA SER A 96 -11.43 -13.39 24.12
C SER A 96 -12.78 -13.85 24.67
N GLY A 97 -13.08 -15.16 24.61
CA GLY A 97 -14.33 -15.75 25.08
C GLY A 97 -15.58 -15.29 24.31
N THR A 98 -15.43 -14.63 23.16
CA THR A 98 -16.54 -14.09 22.36
C THR A 98 -17.03 -15.01 21.26
N LEU A 99 -16.33 -16.14 21.03
CA LEU A 99 -16.65 -17.10 19.98
C LEU A 99 -17.82 -18.01 20.38
N PRO A 100 -18.77 -18.28 19.46
CA PRO A 100 -19.74 -19.36 19.61
C PRO A 100 -19.06 -20.72 19.83
N GLN A 101 -19.77 -21.66 20.47
CA GLN A 101 -19.21 -22.97 20.82
C GLN A 101 -18.72 -23.75 19.58
N ASP A 102 -19.47 -23.71 18.47
CA ASP A 102 -19.13 -24.41 17.24
C ASP A 102 -17.86 -23.83 16.60
N GLU A 103 -17.75 -22.50 16.51
CA GLU A 103 -16.55 -21.81 16.01
C GLU A 103 -15.34 -22.06 16.91
N LEU A 104 -15.55 -22.12 18.24
CA LEU A 104 -14.49 -22.43 19.20
C LEU A 104 -13.97 -23.86 19.01
N THR A 105 -14.84 -24.84 18.74
CA THR A 105 -14.41 -26.21 18.48
C THR A 105 -13.60 -26.34 17.19
N GLU A 106 -14.03 -25.66 16.12
CA GLU A 106 -13.29 -25.63 14.85
C GLU A 106 -11.93 -24.92 15.02
N LEU A 107 -11.90 -23.80 15.74
CA LEU A 107 -10.67 -23.08 16.03
C LEU A 107 -9.69 -23.93 16.84
N LYS A 108 -10.16 -24.69 17.84
CA LYS A 108 -9.34 -25.61 18.61
C LYS A 108 -8.67 -26.66 17.72
N GLN A 109 -9.43 -27.30 16.84
CA GLN A 109 -8.89 -28.28 15.89
C GLN A 109 -7.89 -27.66 14.91
N ARG A 110 -8.14 -26.41 14.48
CA ARG A 110 -7.25 -25.68 13.59
C ARG A 110 -5.92 -25.34 14.26
N VAL A 111 -5.96 -24.91 15.52
CA VAL A 111 -4.77 -24.61 16.33
C VAL A 111 -3.93 -25.86 16.52
N THR A 112 -4.52 -26.96 17.00
CA THR A 112 -3.79 -28.22 17.23
C THR A 112 -3.17 -28.76 15.95
N SER A 113 -3.92 -28.79 14.85
CA SER A 113 -3.42 -29.22 13.54
C SER A 113 -2.24 -28.40 13.05
N LYS A 114 -2.21 -27.09 13.35
CA LYS A 114 -1.12 -26.19 12.95
C LYS A 114 0.12 -26.38 13.83
N ILE A 115 -0.05 -26.59 15.13
CA ILE A 115 1.03 -26.95 16.05
C ILE A 115 1.69 -28.25 15.60
N ASP A 116 0.89 -29.28 15.37
CA ASP A 116 1.40 -30.61 14.99
C ASP A 116 2.11 -30.56 13.63
N TYR A 117 1.55 -29.83 12.66
CA TYR A 117 2.21 -29.55 11.38
C TYR A 117 3.55 -28.82 11.56
N GLY A 118 3.56 -27.74 12.34
CA GLY A 118 4.76 -26.93 12.53
C GLY A 118 5.85 -27.67 13.31
N ASN A 119 5.49 -28.49 14.29
CA ASN A 119 6.42 -29.38 14.98
C ASN A 119 7.06 -30.36 14.00
N LYS A 120 6.27 -31.02 13.16
CA LYS A 120 6.83 -31.91 12.12
C LYS A 120 7.70 -31.16 11.11
N TYR A 121 7.29 -29.95 10.72
CA TYR A 121 8.03 -29.09 9.79
C TYR A 121 9.38 -28.64 10.36
N LEU A 122 9.45 -28.43 11.68
CA LEU A 122 10.64 -28.03 12.43
C LEU A 122 11.45 -29.22 12.97
N ASP A 123 11.04 -30.46 12.67
CA ASP A 123 11.66 -31.70 13.15
C ASP A 123 11.65 -31.82 14.69
N LEU A 124 10.52 -31.44 15.30
CA LEU A 124 10.21 -31.57 16.73
C LEU A 124 9.29 -32.76 17.01
N ASP A 125 9.19 -33.11 18.29
CA ASP A 125 8.31 -34.18 18.77
C ASP A 125 6.83 -33.90 18.45
N LEU A 126 6.16 -34.96 17.97
CA LEU A 126 4.75 -34.91 17.61
C LEU A 126 3.87 -35.29 18.80
N VAL A 127 2.85 -34.47 19.08
CA VAL A 127 1.84 -34.77 20.08
C VAL A 127 0.69 -35.53 19.43
N VAL A 128 0.31 -36.68 19.98
CA VAL A 128 -0.76 -37.52 19.43
C VAL A 128 -2.09 -37.13 20.08
N ARG A 129 -3.11 -36.89 19.25
CA ARG A 129 -4.42 -36.39 19.70
C ARG A 129 -5.57 -37.32 19.37
N ASP A 130 -6.65 -37.20 20.13
CA ASP A 130 -7.94 -37.83 19.82
C ASP A 130 -8.72 -37.04 18.74
N LYS A 131 -9.94 -37.50 18.42
CA LYS A 131 -10.80 -36.87 17.41
C LYS A 131 -11.31 -35.48 17.83
N ASP A 132 -11.30 -35.20 19.12
CA ASP A 132 -11.77 -33.96 19.71
C ASP A 132 -10.62 -32.94 19.89
N GLY A 133 -9.39 -33.33 19.53
CA GLY A 133 -8.19 -32.51 19.58
C GLY A 133 -7.48 -32.53 20.93
N ASN A 134 -7.87 -33.40 21.85
CA ASN A 134 -7.21 -33.56 23.15
C ASN A 134 -5.98 -34.45 23.03
N ILE A 135 -4.97 -34.21 23.86
CA ILE A 135 -3.77 -35.03 23.92
C ILE A 135 -4.12 -36.41 24.47
N LEU A 136 -3.67 -37.47 23.79
CA LEU A 136 -3.87 -38.84 24.26
C LEU A 136 -3.01 -39.13 25.48
N ASP A 137 -3.65 -39.62 26.55
CA ASP A 137 -2.96 -40.06 27.75
C ASP A 137 -2.29 -41.43 27.52
N PRO A 138 -0.95 -41.54 27.63
CA PRO A 138 -0.23 -42.81 27.49
C PRO A 138 -0.55 -43.84 28.57
N GLU A 139 -1.01 -43.42 29.76
CA GLU A 139 -1.35 -44.32 30.87
C GLU A 139 -2.70 -45.02 30.65
N ILE A 140 -3.59 -44.37 29.91
CA ILE A 140 -4.95 -44.86 29.61
C ILE A 140 -5.01 -45.53 28.23
N THR A 141 -4.16 -45.09 27.30
CA THR A 141 -4.14 -45.58 25.91
C THR A 141 -3.21 -46.77 25.77
N SER A 142 -3.68 -47.88 25.19
CA SER A 142 -2.82 -49.04 24.91
C SER A 142 -1.65 -48.64 24.01
N THR A 143 -0.45 -49.16 24.30
CA THR A 143 0.79 -48.89 23.55
C THR A 143 0.61 -49.12 22.03
N VAL A 144 -0.14 -50.16 21.64
CA VAL A 144 -0.40 -50.46 20.24
C VAL A 144 -1.34 -49.43 19.60
N SER A 145 -2.37 -48.96 20.31
CA SER A 145 -3.24 -47.90 19.80
C SER A 145 -2.52 -46.56 19.70
N LEU A 146 -1.67 -46.23 20.68
CA LEU A 146 -0.89 -45.00 20.66
C LEU A 146 0.09 -45.00 19.48
N PHE A 147 0.78 -46.12 19.23
CA PHE A 147 1.67 -46.27 18.08
C PHE A 147 0.93 -46.09 16.75
N ARG A 148 -0.25 -46.72 16.59
CA ARG A 148 -1.06 -46.58 15.36
C ARG A 148 -1.56 -45.15 15.17
N ALA A 149 -1.95 -44.48 16.24
CA ALA A 149 -2.39 -43.09 16.20
C ALA A 149 -1.23 -42.16 15.81
N HIS A 150 -0.03 -42.39 16.36
CA HIS A 150 1.18 -41.68 15.96
C HIS A 150 1.54 -41.91 14.48
N GLU A 151 1.52 -43.17 14.02
CA GLU A 151 1.79 -43.51 12.62
C GLU A 151 0.80 -42.83 11.66
N ALA A 152 -0.49 -42.85 12.01
CA ALA A 152 -1.53 -42.19 11.23
C ALA A 152 -1.35 -40.66 11.20
N ALA A 153 -1.10 -40.04 12.36
CA ALA A 153 -0.89 -38.59 12.46
C ALA A 153 0.37 -38.15 11.69
N SER A 154 1.49 -38.85 11.87
CA SER A 154 2.73 -38.55 11.15
C SER A 154 2.54 -38.68 9.64
N LYS A 155 1.86 -39.73 9.16
CA LYS A 155 1.61 -39.92 7.73
C LYS A 155 0.71 -38.82 7.16
N GLN A 156 -0.38 -38.48 7.85
CA GLN A 156 -1.28 -37.42 7.41
C GLN A 156 -0.58 -36.06 7.29
N ILE A 157 0.31 -35.74 8.23
CA ILE A 157 1.08 -34.50 8.20
C ILE A 157 2.14 -34.53 7.10
N GLU A 158 2.80 -35.67 6.88
CA GLU A 158 3.80 -35.84 5.82
C GLU A 158 3.17 -35.72 4.43
N ASP A 159 2.02 -36.36 4.20
CA ASP A 159 1.23 -36.21 2.97
C ASP A 159 0.87 -34.74 2.74
N ARG A 160 0.44 -34.02 3.78
CA ARG A 160 0.12 -32.58 3.71
C ARG A 160 1.35 -31.71 3.42
N ILE A 161 2.51 -32.02 4.00
CA ILE A 161 3.77 -31.31 3.72
C ILE A 161 4.19 -31.55 2.26
N GLN A 162 4.01 -32.76 1.74
CA GLN A 162 4.34 -33.11 0.37
C GLN A 162 3.38 -32.48 -0.64
N GLU A 163 2.08 -32.41 -0.31
CA GLU A 163 1.09 -31.62 -1.02
C GLU A 163 1.46 -30.13 -1.04
N GLU A 164 1.85 -29.54 0.09
CA GLU A 164 2.28 -28.14 0.13
C GLU A 164 3.58 -27.89 -0.64
N LYS A 165 4.56 -28.80 -0.60
CA LYS A 165 5.81 -28.69 -1.39
C LYS A 165 5.54 -28.79 -2.89
N SER A 166 4.62 -29.67 -3.30
CA SER A 166 4.21 -29.82 -4.71
C SER A 166 3.30 -28.67 -5.19
N GLN A 167 2.48 -28.11 -4.30
CA GLN A 167 1.73 -26.86 -4.55
C GLN A 167 2.68 -25.65 -4.61
N LYS A 168 3.73 -25.61 -3.79
CA LYS A 168 4.77 -24.56 -3.82
C LYS A 168 5.56 -24.55 -5.13
N GLN A 169 5.89 -25.73 -5.68
CA GLN A 169 6.45 -25.84 -7.05
C GLN A 169 5.44 -25.46 -8.15
N ASN A 170 4.13 -25.53 -7.86
CA ASN A 170 3.04 -25.06 -8.73
C ASN A 170 2.51 -23.66 -8.36
N ILE A 171 3.24 -22.86 -7.55
CA ILE A 171 2.79 -21.51 -7.19
C ILE A 171 2.63 -20.66 -8.44
N ASP A 172 3.49 -20.80 -9.44
CA ASP A 172 3.33 -20.09 -10.70
C ASP A 172 2.02 -20.45 -11.41
N LEU A 173 1.60 -21.73 -11.40
CA LEU A 173 0.33 -22.15 -12.00
C LEU A 173 -0.89 -21.79 -11.14
N THR A 174 -0.80 -21.86 -9.81
CA THR A 174 -1.93 -21.58 -8.91
C THR A 174 -2.14 -20.08 -8.73
N ARG A 175 -1.06 -19.28 -8.73
CA ARG A 175 -1.15 -17.82 -8.88
C ARG A 175 -1.68 -17.50 -10.27
N GLN A 176 -1.13 -18.04 -11.37
CA GLN A 176 -1.72 -17.84 -12.70
C GLN A 176 -3.20 -18.24 -12.75
N ALA A 177 -3.63 -19.29 -12.05
CA ALA A 177 -5.03 -19.68 -11.96
C ALA A 177 -5.87 -18.68 -11.14
N LYS A 178 -5.35 -18.15 -10.02
CA LYS A 178 -5.98 -17.05 -9.27
C LYS A 178 -6.02 -15.75 -10.08
N PHE A 179 -4.94 -15.39 -10.78
CA PHE A 179 -4.82 -14.28 -11.73
C PHE A 179 -5.66 -14.49 -13.01
N ALA A 180 -5.96 -15.72 -13.40
CA ALA A 180 -6.87 -16.02 -14.51
C ALA A 180 -8.34 -16.01 -14.08
N SER A 181 -8.62 -16.27 -12.79
CA SER A 181 -9.99 -16.30 -12.23
C SER A 181 -10.45 -14.98 -11.60
N THR A 182 -9.53 -14.08 -11.25
CA THR A 182 -9.86 -12.80 -10.62
C THR A 182 -10.08 -11.75 -11.71
N PRO A 183 -11.27 -11.15 -11.82
CA PRO A 183 -11.59 -10.23 -12.91
C PRO A 183 -11.04 -8.81 -12.71
N SER A 184 -10.49 -8.50 -11.53
CA SER A 184 -10.01 -7.18 -11.15
C SER A 184 -8.68 -7.26 -10.41
N PHE A 185 -7.79 -6.33 -10.74
CA PHE A 185 -6.47 -6.18 -10.16
C PHE A 185 -6.25 -4.74 -9.73
N ALA A 186 -5.31 -4.57 -8.80
CA ALA A 186 -4.83 -3.27 -8.42
C ALA A 186 -3.32 -3.24 -8.31
N LEU A 187 -2.72 -2.11 -8.67
CA LEU A 187 -1.29 -1.87 -8.49
C LEU A 187 -1.11 -0.97 -7.27
N PHE A 188 -0.52 -1.52 -6.21
CA PHE A 188 -0.10 -0.77 -5.04
C PHE A 188 1.25 -0.13 -5.28
N VAL A 189 1.37 1.17 -5.00
CA VAL A 189 2.57 1.97 -5.19
C VAL A 189 2.89 2.69 -3.90
N THR A 190 4.15 2.61 -3.46
CA THR A 190 4.67 3.46 -2.39
C THR A 190 5.82 4.31 -2.90
N LEU A 191 5.67 5.62 -2.80
CA LEU A 191 6.73 6.58 -3.06
C LEU A 191 7.67 6.63 -1.85
N LYS A 192 8.93 6.21 -2.04
CA LYS A 192 9.94 6.19 -0.97
C LYS A 192 10.72 7.51 -0.91
N ASN A 193 11.13 8.04 -2.07
CA ASN A 193 11.94 9.26 -2.11
C ASN A 193 11.89 9.94 -3.50
N VAL A 194 12.10 11.26 -3.53
CA VAL A 194 12.27 12.07 -4.75
C VAL A 194 13.64 12.74 -4.72
N VAL A 195 14.57 12.24 -5.53
CA VAL A 195 15.98 12.66 -5.58
C VAL A 195 16.20 13.72 -6.67
N CYS A 196 15.34 14.73 -6.73
CA CYS A 196 15.40 15.78 -7.76
C CYS A 196 15.77 17.13 -7.14
N LYS A 197 16.70 17.88 -7.76
CA LYS A 197 17.06 19.24 -7.32
C LYS A 197 16.03 20.26 -7.84
N ILE A 198 14.84 20.26 -7.26
CA ILE A 198 13.71 21.09 -7.71
C ILE A 198 13.92 22.57 -7.30
N GLY A 199 14.37 22.81 -6.07
CA GLY A 199 14.65 24.16 -5.54
C GLY A 199 13.42 25.02 -5.20
N GLU A 200 12.22 24.51 -5.50
CA GLU A 200 10.93 25.11 -5.16
C GLU A 200 9.98 23.99 -4.71
N ASP A 201 8.79 24.37 -4.25
CA ASP A 201 7.71 23.42 -4.03
C ASP A 201 7.30 22.73 -5.34
N ALA A 202 6.85 21.49 -5.28
CA ALA A 202 6.43 20.73 -6.45
C ALA A 202 5.21 19.85 -6.18
N GLU A 203 4.53 19.54 -7.27
CA GLU A 203 3.48 18.55 -7.38
C GLU A 203 4.03 17.39 -8.19
N VAL A 204 4.01 16.19 -7.60
CA VAL A 204 4.39 14.94 -8.25
C VAL A 204 3.10 14.21 -8.60
N LEU A 205 2.81 14.10 -9.88
CA LEU A 205 1.63 13.44 -10.44
C LEU A 205 2.06 12.06 -10.96
N MET A 206 1.49 11.00 -10.42
CA MET A 206 1.79 9.61 -10.79
C MET A 206 0.59 8.96 -11.46
N SER A 207 0.77 8.36 -12.63
CA SER A 207 -0.33 7.68 -13.34
C SER A 207 0.16 6.54 -14.23
N LEU A 208 -0.76 5.64 -14.56
CA LEU A 208 -0.55 4.59 -15.55
C LEU A 208 -0.82 5.13 -16.95
N TYR A 209 0.08 4.84 -17.88
CA TYR A 209 0.07 5.34 -19.25
C TYR A 209 0.22 4.18 -20.24
N ASP A 210 -0.63 4.19 -21.26
CA ASP A 210 -0.49 3.34 -22.43
C ASP A 210 0.33 4.07 -23.52
N PRO A 211 1.55 3.61 -23.83
CA PRO A 211 2.35 4.19 -24.90
C PRO A 211 1.83 3.91 -26.31
N VAL A 212 1.07 2.83 -26.53
CA VAL A 212 0.51 2.45 -27.83
C VAL A 212 -0.60 3.42 -28.21
N ASP A 213 -1.55 3.62 -27.31
CA ASP A 213 -2.68 4.56 -27.50
C ASP A 213 -2.30 6.02 -27.19
N SER A 214 -1.12 6.24 -26.60
CA SER A 214 -0.64 7.53 -26.10
C SER A 214 -1.63 8.21 -25.14
N ARG A 215 -2.23 7.42 -24.24
CA ARG A 215 -3.28 7.86 -23.31
C ARG A 215 -3.02 7.36 -21.89
N PHE A 216 -3.44 8.15 -20.91
CA PHE A 216 -3.45 7.71 -19.52
C PHE A 216 -4.59 6.70 -19.30
N ILE A 217 -4.32 5.69 -18.48
CA ILE A 217 -5.27 4.64 -18.11
C ILE A 217 -5.95 4.98 -16.78
N SER A 218 -5.19 5.54 -15.84
CA SER A 218 -5.64 5.84 -14.48
C SER A 218 -5.76 7.34 -14.20
N GLU A 219 -6.45 7.66 -13.12
CA GLU A 219 -6.32 8.97 -12.46
C GLU A 219 -4.87 9.26 -12.06
N ASN A 220 -4.55 10.55 -11.91
CA ASN A 220 -3.28 10.96 -11.32
C ASN A 220 -3.34 10.74 -9.81
N TYR A 221 -2.28 10.24 -9.21
CA TYR A 221 -2.03 10.30 -7.78
C TYR A 221 -1.13 11.51 -7.49
N LEU A 222 -1.60 12.44 -6.68
CA LEU A 222 -0.95 13.73 -6.45
C LEU A 222 -0.23 13.73 -5.09
N VAL A 223 1.08 14.00 -5.10
CA VAL A 223 1.89 14.22 -3.89
C VAL A 223 2.49 15.63 -3.91
N LYS A 224 2.26 16.40 -2.84
CA LYS A 224 2.83 17.74 -2.66
C LYS A 224 4.20 17.67 -1.99
N TRP A 225 5.25 18.01 -2.74
CA TRP A 225 6.64 18.00 -2.30
C TRP A 225 7.11 19.41 -1.94
N SER A 226 7.78 19.58 -0.79
CA SER A 226 8.29 20.89 -0.35
C SER A 226 9.65 21.24 -0.96
N SER A 227 9.95 22.53 -1.02
CA SER A 227 11.28 23.05 -1.39
C SER A 227 12.41 22.57 -0.47
N SER A 228 12.10 22.16 0.76
CA SER A 228 13.05 21.57 1.72
C SER A 228 13.38 20.09 1.45
N GLY A 229 12.78 19.47 0.43
CA GLY A 229 13.03 18.07 0.10
C GLY A 229 12.27 17.06 0.98
N LEU A 230 11.30 17.55 1.75
CA LEU A 230 10.38 16.73 2.55
C LEU A 230 8.93 16.90 2.03
N VAL A 231 8.03 16.02 2.41
CA VAL A 231 6.58 16.22 2.15
C VAL A 231 6.12 17.46 2.92
N LYS A 232 5.30 18.32 2.30
CA LYS A 232 4.89 19.61 2.90
C LYS A 232 4.11 19.47 4.20
N ASP A 233 3.36 18.39 4.34
CA ASP A 233 2.63 18.05 5.56
C ASP A 233 3.21 16.78 6.18
N ILE A 234 3.69 16.91 7.42
CA ILE A 234 4.17 15.79 8.24
C ILE A 234 2.99 14.83 8.53
N ASP A 235 1.78 15.37 8.64
CA ASP A 235 0.57 14.57 8.81
C ASP A 235 0.25 13.75 7.56
N GLN A 236 0.73 14.12 6.35
CA GLN A 236 0.51 13.40 5.09
C GLN A 236 1.56 12.31 4.78
N LEU A 237 2.35 11.85 5.76
CA LEU A 237 3.27 10.70 5.57
C LEU A 237 2.53 9.42 5.16
N HIS A 238 1.26 9.27 5.55
CA HIS A 238 0.38 8.18 5.08
C HIS A 238 0.01 8.32 3.59
N ASN A 239 0.09 9.53 3.03
CA ASN A 239 -0.24 9.88 1.65
C ASN A 239 0.94 9.72 0.69
N LEU A 240 1.90 8.82 0.99
CA LEU A 240 2.93 8.36 0.05
C LEU A 240 2.61 6.98 -0.56
N ARG A 241 1.44 6.43 -0.25
CA ARG A 241 0.94 5.15 -0.72
C ARG A 241 -0.32 5.37 -1.53
N ALA A 242 -0.40 4.74 -2.68
CA ALA A 242 -1.60 4.75 -3.51
C ALA A 242 -1.89 3.37 -4.09
N VAL A 243 -3.16 3.08 -4.27
CA VAL A 243 -3.65 1.89 -4.96
C VAL A 243 -4.29 2.33 -6.26
N PHE A 244 -3.71 1.90 -7.38
CA PHE A 244 -4.31 2.03 -8.71
C PHE A 244 -5.27 0.87 -8.91
N THR A 245 -6.58 1.13 -8.95
CA THR A 245 -7.65 0.12 -8.92
C THR A 245 -8.37 -0.01 -10.26
N ASP A 246 -9.29 -0.98 -10.34
CA ASP A 246 -10.16 -1.22 -11.51
C ASP A 246 -9.40 -1.67 -12.77
N LEU A 247 -8.22 -2.29 -12.61
CA LEU A 247 -7.46 -2.87 -13.72
C LEU A 247 -8.06 -4.24 -14.09
N GLY A 248 -8.54 -4.36 -15.32
CA GLY A 248 -9.21 -5.57 -15.82
C GLY A 248 -8.29 -6.50 -16.61
N SER A 249 -8.83 -7.63 -17.07
CA SER A 249 -8.08 -8.60 -17.87
C SER A 249 -7.56 -8.02 -19.18
N GLU A 250 -8.30 -7.10 -19.81
CA GLU A 250 -7.89 -6.39 -21.02
C GLU A 250 -6.68 -5.47 -20.77
N ASP A 251 -6.57 -4.90 -19.56
CA ASP A 251 -5.39 -4.09 -19.21
C ASP A 251 -4.15 -4.97 -19.03
N LEU A 252 -4.28 -6.17 -18.44
CA LEU A 252 -3.17 -7.12 -18.33
C LEU A 252 -2.69 -7.67 -19.69
N LYS A 253 -3.57 -7.70 -20.70
CA LYS A 253 -3.22 -8.16 -22.05
C LYS A 253 -2.52 -7.08 -22.89
N ARG A 254 -2.45 -5.83 -22.42
CA ARG A 254 -1.77 -4.76 -23.16
C ARG A 254 -0.30 -5.12 -23.39
N GLU A 255 0.20 -4.80 -24.57
CA GLU A 255 1.59 -5.08 -24.95
C GLU A 255 2.58 -4.34 -24.04
N LYS A 256 2.22 -3.13 -23.60
CA LYS A 256 3.07 -2.31 -22.75
C LYS A 256 2.27 -1.37 -21.85
N ILE A 257 2.64 -1.29 -20.57
CA ILE A 257 2.12 -0.30 -19.61
C ILE A 257 3.30 0.42 -18.97
N SER A 258 3.27 1.74 -19.02
CA SER A 258 4.28 2.60 -18.42
C SER A 258 3.73 3.31 -17.19
N PHE A 259 4.50 3.33 -16.11
CA PHE A 259 4.24 4.16 -14.95
C PHE A 259 4.94 5.51 -15.15
N VAL A 260 4.17 6.58 -15.15
CA VAL A 260 4.63 7.93 -15.48
C VAL A 260 4.50 8.83 -14.26
N CYS A 261 5.60 9.49 -13.91
CA CYS A 261 5.67 10.53 -12.89
C CYS A 261 5.93 11.88 -13.57
N GLN A 262 4.96 12.79 -13.53
CA GLN A 262 5.13 14.17 -13.99
C GLN A 262 5.43 15.06 -12.79
N ILE A 263 6.50 15.85 -12.87
CA ILE A 263 6.87 16.81 -11.83
C ILE A 263 6.55 18.21 -12.34
N VAL A 264 5.69 18.90 -11.60
CA VAL A 264 5.29 20.29 -11.83
C VAL A 264 5.80 21.12 -10.66
N ARG A 265 6.67 22.09 -10.92
CA ARG A 265 7.13 23.03 -9.88
C ARG A 265 6.11 24.14 -9.67
N VAL A 266 5.94 24.57 -8.44
CA VAL A 266 5.00 25.61 -8.01
C VAL A 266 5.79 26.74 -7.37
N GLY A 267 5.86 27.88 -8.07
CA GLY A 267 6.75 28.95 -7.64
C GLY A 267 6.62 30.23 -8.46
N ARG A 268 7.76 30.89 -8.71
CA ARG A 268 7.83 32.21 -9.35
C ARG A 268 8.07 32.08 -10.84
N MET A 269 7.56 32.95 -11.71
CA MET A 269 7.73 32.75 -13.18
C MET A 269 9.21 32.71 -13.63
N GLU A 270 10.07 33.59 -13.09
CA GLU A 270 11.50 33.67 -13.37
C GLU A 270 12.33 33.12 -12.20
N LEU A 271 13.38 32.37 -12.53
CA LEU A 271 14.33 31.79 -11.57
C LEU A 271 15.51 32.72 -11.22
N ARG A 272 15.58 33.94 -11.80
CA ARG A 272 16.68 34.86 -11.54
C ARG A 272 16.41 35.66 -10.27
N ASP A 273 17.39 35.70 -9.37
CA ASP A 273 17.38 36.53 -8.17
C ASP A 273 17.57 38.01 -8.54
N ASN A 274 16.50 38.64 -9.01
CA ASN A 274 16.42 40.08 -9.07
C ASN A 274 15.77 40.58 -7.78
N ASN A 275 16.52 41.34 -6.97
CA ASN A 275 16.12 42.00 -5.72
C ASN A 275 14.98 43.03 -5.89
N THR A 276 13.86 42.63 -6.48
CA THR A 276 12.68 43.47 -6.71
C THR A 276 11.49 42.91 -5.93
N LYS A 277 10.86 43.78 -5.13
CA LYS A 277 9.91 43.45 -4.05
C LYS A 277 8.53 42.90 -4.50
N LYS A 278 8.34 42.48 -5.75
CA LYS A 278 7.06 41.93 -6.25
C LYS A 278 7.32 40.76 -7.20
N LEU A 279 7.49 39.58 -6.62
CA LEU A 279 7.68 38.35 -7.37
C LEU A 279 6.34 37.59 -7.42
N THR A 280 6.02 37.05 -8.58
CA THR A 280 4.87 36.15 -8.74
C THR A 280 5.05 34.91 -7.86
N SER A 281 3.98 34.38 -7.29
CA SER A 281 4.01 33.16 -6.46
C SER A 281 2.87 32.21 -6.85
N GLY A 282 3.07 30.91 -6.60
CA GLY A 282 2.04 29.88 -6.83
C GLY A 282 1.79 29.52 -8.28
N LEU A 283 2.71 29.82 -9.21
CA LEU A 283 2.57 29.46 -10.62
C LEU A 283 3.07 28.04 -10.88
N ARG A 284 2.21 27.21 -11.47
CA ARG A 284 2.51 25.82 -11.88
C ARG A 284 3.28 25.82 -13.19
N ARG A 285 4.46 25.20 -13.22
CA ARG A 285 5.34 25.14 -14.39
C ARG A 285 5.88 23.73 -14.56
N PRO A 286 6.08 23.25 -15.80
CA PRO A 286 6.62 21.91 -16.00
C PRO A 286 8.08 21.87 -15.53
N PHE A 287 8.46 20.82 -14.81
CA PHE A 287 9.84 20.59 -14.38
C PHE A 287 10.47 19.40 -15.12
N GLY A 288 9.76 18.28 -15.20
CA GLY A 288 10.23 17.09 -15.93
C GLY A 288 9.32 15.90 -15.74
N VAL A 289 9.78 14.78 -16.27
CA VAL A 289 9.03 13.51 -16.31
C VAL A 289 9.99 12.38 -15.96
N ALA A 290 9.51 11.40 -15.20
CA ALA A 290 10.17 10.11 -15.02
C ALA A 290 9.22 9.01 -15.51
N VAL A 291 9.73 8.02 -16.23
CA VAL A 291 8.91 6.94 -16.79
C VAL A 291 9.59 5.59 -16.54
N MET A 292 8.81 4.60 -16.15
CA MET A 292 9.24 3.21 -15.96
C MET A 292 8.28 2.27 -16.69
N ASP A 293 8.84 1.23 -17.32
CA ASP A 293 8.04 0.12 -17.83
C ASP A 293 7.64 -0.79 -16.66
N VAL A 294 6.34 -0.99 -16.47
CA VAL A 294 5.78 -1.81 -15.37
C VAL A 294 5.04 -3.04 -15.91
N THR A 295 5.16 -3.34 -17.20
CA THR A 295 4.45 -4.44 -17.86
C THR A 295 4.73 -5.79 -17.19
N ASP A 296 6.00 -6.08 -16.86
CA ASP A 296 6.38 -7.34 -16.23
C ASP A 296 5.87 -7.47 -14.77
N ILE A 297 5.71 -6.34 -14.08
CA ILE A 297 5.16 -6.29 -12.71
C ILE A 297 3.63 -6.49 -12.76
N ILE A 298 2.95 -5.82 -13.69
CA ILE A 298 1.49 -5.92 -13.85
C ILE A 298 1.07 -7.28 -14.41
N THR A 299 1.90 -7.91 -15.24
CA THR A 299 1.66 -9.28 -15.73
C THR A 299 2.08 -10.37 -14.74
N GLY A 300 2.61 -10.00 -13.57
CA GLY A 300 3.02 -10.93 -12.52
C GLY A 300 4.24 -11.78 -12.86
N LYS A 301 5.03 -11.39 -13.87
CA LYS A 301 6.27 -12.08 -14.26
C LYS A 301 7.46 -11.74 -13.35
N MET A 302 7.38 -10.61 -12.66
CA MET A 302 8.36 -10.19 -11.67
C MET A 302 7.66 -10.02 -10.32
N ASP A 303 8.06 -10.80 -9.32
CA ASP A 303 7.59 -10.67 -7.94
C ASP A 303 8.78 -10.54 -7.00
N ASP A 304 9.20 -9.30 -6.74
CA ASP A 304 10.19 -8.97 -5.73
C ASP A 304 9.56 -7.92 -4.81
N GLU A 305 8.84 -8.42 -3.80
CA GLU A 305 7.85 -7.66 -3.01
C GLU A 305 8.43 -6.42 -2.31
N ASP A 306 9.74 -6.36 -2.09
CA ASP A 306 10.44 -5.27 -1.41
C ASP A 306 11.46 -4.53 -2.31
N LYS A 307 11.49 -4.84 -3.61
CA LYS A 307 12.45 -4.21 -4.52
C LYS A 307 12.14 -2.74 -4.71
N GLN A 308 13.10 -1.90 -4.35
CA GLN A 308 13.06 -0.48 -4.66
C GLN A 308 13.43 -0.27 -6.13
N HIS A 309 12.51 0.33 -6.88
CA HIS A 309 12.73 0.70 -8.26
C HIS A 309 13.14 2.17 -8.34
N PHE A 310 14.25 2.43 -9.02
CA PHE A 310 14.68 3.77 -9.35
C PHE A 310 14.16 4.18 -10.73
N ILE A 311 13.32 5.20 -10.78
CA ILE A 311 12.78 5.76 -12.01
C ILE A 311 13.62 6.97 -12.41
N PRO A 312 14.36 6.91 -13.53
CA PRO A 312 15.24 8.00 -13.96
C PRO A 312 14.43 9.24 -14.36
N PHE A 313 14.85 10.40 -13.87
CA PHE A 313 14.19 11.67 -14.17
C PHE A 313 14.78 12.33 -15.43
N GLN A 314 13.91 12.81 -16.31
CA GLN A 314 14.25 13.60 -17.48
C GLN A 314 13.66 15.03 -17.34
N PRO A 315 14.51 16.07 -17.25
CA PRO A 315 14.04 17.46 -17.20
C PRO A 315 13.42 17.90 -18.53
N VAL A 316 12.44 18.82 -18.45
CA VAL A 316 11.95 19.57 -19.62
C VAL A 316 12.97 20.65 -19.96
N ALA A 317 13.82 20.42 -20.96
CA ALA A 317 14.95 21.28 -21.30
C ALA A 317 14.69 22.20 -22.51
N GLY A 318 13.76 21.86 -23.41
CA GLY A 318 13.47 22.65 -24.62
C GLY A 318 12.33 23.65 -24.45
N GLU A 319 12.43 24.81 -25.12
CA GLU A 319 11.39 25.86 -25.14
C GLU A 319 10.05 25.39 -25.75
N ASN A 320 10.06 24.28 -26.50
CA ASN A 320 8.87 23.64 -27.09
C ASN A 320 8.64 22.20 -26.59
N ASP A 321 9.32 21.78 -25.52
CA ASP A 321 9.10 20.44 -24.94
C ASP A 321 7.89 20.47 -24.00
N PHE A 322 6.81 19.79 -24.40
CA PHE A 322 5.65 19.54 -23.55
C PHE A 322 5.85 18.25 -22.75
N LEU A 323 5.17 18.12 -21.60
CA LEU A 323 5.30 16.94 -20.73
C LEU A 323 5.01 15.64 -21.50
N GLN A 324 3.96 15.63 -22.32
CA GLN A 324 3.60 14.48 -23.16
C GLN A 324 4.69 14.12 -24.19
N THR A 325 5.32 15.12 -24.81
CA THR A 325 6.41 14.90 -25.75
C THR A 325 7.62 14.26 -25.06
N VAL A 326 7.93 14.72 -23.84
CA VAL A 326 9.03 14.15 -23.03
C VAL A 326 8.73 12.73 -22.60
N ILE A 327 7.49 12.43 -22.20
CA ILE A 327 7.03 11.05 -21.90
C ILE A 327 7.36 10.12 -23.08
N ASN A 328 6.91 10.47 -24.28
CA ASN A 328 7.10 9.63 -25.47
C ASN A 328 8.58 9.53 -25.88
N LYS A 329 9.38 10.58 -25.68
CA LYS A 329 10.83 10.56 -25.90
C LYS A 329 11.53 9.59 -24.95
N VAL A 330 11.20 9.62 -23.65
CA VAL A 330 11.79 8.72 -22.64
C VAL A 330 11.44 7.26 -22.93
N ILE A 331 10.18 6.99 -23.27
CA ILE A 331 9.71 5.63 -23.60
C ILE A 331 10.44 5.07 -24.82
N THR A 332 10.69 5.91 -25.83
CA THR A 332 11.44 5.52 -27.04
C THR A 332 12.94 5.37 -26.77
N ALA A 333 13.53 6.23 -25.93
CA ALA A 333 14.97 6.25 -25.66
C ALA A 333 15.48 5.05 -24.86
N LYS A 334 14.61 4.38 -24.08
CA LYS A 334 14.89 3.25 -23.16
C LYS A 334 15.89 3.55 -22.03
N GLU A 335 16.94 4.34 -22.28
CA GLU A 335 17.89 4.82 -21.28
C GLU A 335 17.93 6.35 -21.25
N VAL A 336 17.93 6.89 -20.04
CA VAL A 336 17.94 8.33 -19.77
C VAL A 336 19.20 8.68 -19.00
N ASN A 337 19.95 9.68 -19.46
CA ASN A 337 21.08 10.20 -18.68
C ASN A 337 20.58 11.08 -17.54
N HIS A 338 20.26 10.44 -16.42
CA HIS A 338 19.58 11.05 -15.29
C HIS A 338 20.52 11.72 -14.28
N LYS A 339 21.87 11.57 -14.42
CA LYS A 339 22.88 12.17 -13.52
C LYS A 339 22.58 11.97 -12.01
N GLY A 340 21.99 10.82 -11.65
CA GLY A 340 21.57 10.49 -10.29
C GLY A 340 20.24 11.10 -9.82
N GLN A 341 19.50 11.82 -10.69
CA GLN A 341 18.17 12.36 -10.37
C GLN A 341 17.06 11.37 -10.73
N GLY A 342 16.07 11.21 -9.87
CA GLY A 342 15.00 10.24 -10.09
C GLY A 342 14.06 10.12 -8.91
N LEU A 343 13.17 9.13 -8.99
CA LEU A 343 12.23 8.77 -7.92
C LEU A 343 12.47 7.32 -7.50
N TRP A 344 12.35 7.06 -6.21
CA TRP A 344 12.37 5.71 -5.65
C TRP A 344 10.95 5.30 -5.30
N VAL A 345 10.49 4.21 -5.90
CA VAL A 345 9.15 3.64 -5.67
C VAL A 345 9.23 2.15 -5.40
N THR A 346 8.25 1.62 -4.69
CA THR A 346 7.98 0.17 -4.62
C THR A 346 6.61 -0.10 -5.23
N LEU A 347 6.51 -1.16 -6.04
CA LEU A 347 5.34 -1.52 -6.83
C LEU A 347 4.94 -2.94 -6.46
N LYS A 348 3.66 -3.19 -6.14
CA LYS A 348 3.14 -4.52 -5.84
C LYS A 348 1.79 -4.72 -6.49
N LEU A 349 1.63 -5.80 -7.26
CA LEU A 349 0.34 -6.17 -7.84
C LEU A 349 -0.49 -6.92 -6.79
N LEU A 350 -1.73 -6.47 -6.57
CA LEU A 350 -2.68 -7.05 -5.63
C LEU A 350 -3.91 -7.55 -6.39
N PRO A 351 -4.31 -8.82 -6.23
CA PRO A 351 -5.53 -9.34 -6.83
C PRO A 351 -6.76 -8.86 -6.04
N GLY A 352 -7.84 -8.55 -6.74
CA GLY A 352 -9.13 -8.20 -6.16
C GLY A 352 -9.56 -6.74 -6.37
N ASP A 353 -10.75 -6.41 -5.88
CA ASP A 353 -11.23 -5.03 -5.81
C ASP A 353 -10.71 -4.32 -4.54
N ILE A 354 -10.99 -3.02 -4.41
CA ILE A 354 -10.50 -2.25 -3.25
C ILE A 354 -11.03 -2.78 -1.90
N HIS A 355 -12.21 -3.41 -1.86
CA HIS A 355 -12.81 -3.93 -0.64
C HIS A 355 -12.13 -5.24 -0.22
N GLN A 356 -11.89 -6.14 -1.17
CA GLN A 356 -11.15 -7.39 -0.99
C GLN A 356 -9.70 -7.09 -0.59
N ILE A 357 -9.04 -6.18 -1.30
CA ILE A 357 -7.64 -5.82 -1.00
C ILE A 357 -7.49 -5.28 0.42
N ARG A 358 -8.43 -4.45 0.89
CA ARG A 358 -8.42 -3.94 2.28
C ARG A 358 -8.66 -5.03 3.32
N LYS A 359 -9.35 -6.11 2.97
CA LYS A 359 -9.61 -7.25 3.85
C LYS A 359 -8.43 -8.23 3.86
N ASP A 360 -7.87 -8.52 2.69
CA ASP A 360 -6.83 -9.54 2.50
C ASP A 360 -5.42 -8.98 2.79
N PHE A 361 -5.22 -7.67 2.57
CA PHE A 361 -3.94 -6.98 2.77
C PHE A 361 -4.08 -5.72 3.67
N PRO A 362 -4.63 -5.82 4.89
CA PRO A 362 -4.86 -4.66 5.77
C PRO A 362 -3.57 -3.97 6.21
N HIS A 363 -2.44 -4.68 6.18
CA HIS A 363 -1.11 -4.15 6.51
C HIS A 363 -0.52 -3.26 5.40
N LEU A 364 -1.00 -3.41 4.15
CA LEU A 364 -0.56 -2.60 3.00
C LEU A 364 -1.52 -1.45 2.72
N VAL A 365 -2.83 -1.75 2.71
CA VAL A 365 -3.88 -0.83 2.29
C VAL A 365 -4.84 -0.58 3.45
N ASP A 366 -4.75 0.62 4.00
CA ASP A 366 -5.66 1.11 5.04
C ASP A 366 -6.77 2.00 4.42
N ARG A 367 -7.59 2.62 5.29
CA ARG A 367 -8.66 3.53 4.85
C ARG A 367 -8.14 4.87 4.34
N SER A 368 -6.96 5.29 4.79
CA SER A 368 -6.29 6.54 4.42
C SER A 368 -5.48 6.45 3.13
N THR A 369 -5.25 5.23 2.62
CA THR A 369 -4.48 5.00 1.40
C THR A 369 -5.20 5.60 0.21
N ALA A 370 -4.49 6.41 -0.59
CA ALA A 370 -5.07 7.07 -1.75
C ALA A 370 -5.51 6.02 -2.79
N VAL A 371 -6.69 6.18 -3.36
CA VAL A 371 -7.23 5.26 -4.38
C VAL A 371 -7.33 6.01 -5.70
N ALA A 372 -6.46 5.65 -6.65
CA ALA A 372 -6.52 6.14 -8.02
C ALA A 372 -7.28 5.12 -8.88
N ARG A 373 -8.48 5.46 -9.32
CA ARG A 373 -9.28 4.55 -10.17
C ARG A 373 -8.83 4.60 -11.63
N LYS A 374 -9.11 3.53 -12.38
CA LYS A 374 -9.05 3.54 -13.85
C LYS A 374 -10.05 4.58 -14.37
N MET A 375 -9.68 5.42 -15.33
CA MET A 375 -10.60 6.45 -15.85
C MET A 375 -11.78 5.87 -16.64
N GLY A 376 -11.58 4.70 -17.25
CA GLY A 376 -12.66 3.91 -17.83
C GLY A 376 -13.33 3.02 -16.80
N PHE A 377 -14.45 2.41 -17.19
CA PHE A 377 -15.09 1.37 -16.38
C PHE A 377 -14.24 0.08 -16.39
N PRO A 378 -14.21 -0.65 -15.26
CA PRO A 378 -13.75 -2.04 -15.25
C PRO A 378 -14.71 -2.92 -16.06
N GLU A 379 -14.26 -4.11 -16.46
CA GLU A 379 -15.08 -5.08 -17.21
C GLU A 379 -16.29 -5.56 -16.40
N ILE A 380 -16.12 -5.67 -15.08
CA ILE A 380 -17.18 -6.07 -14.16
C ILE A 380 -17.46 -4.90 -13.23
N ILE A 381 -18.71 -4.42 -13.27
CA ILE A 381 -19.22 -3.41 -12.34
C ILE A 381 -20.05 -4.14 -11.30
N MET A 382 -19.66 -4.01 -10.03
CA MET A 382 -20.34 -4.69 -8.93
C MET A 382 -21.72 -4.05 -8.68
N PRO A 383 -22.75 -4.84 -8.35
CA PRO A 383 -24.06 -4.30 -8.00
C PRO A 383 -23.95 -3.32 -6.82
N GLY A 384 -24.44 -2.10 -7.01
CA GLY A 384 -24.37 -1.02 -6.00
C GLY A 384 -23.20 -0.04 -6.19
N ASP A 385 -22.27 -0.29 -7.12
CA ASP A 385 -21.25 0.70 -7.48
C ASP A 385 -21.87 1.78 -8.39
N VAL A 386 -22.21 2.92 -7.79
CA VAL A 386 -22.74 4.09 -8.50
C VAL A 386 -21.57 5.03 -8.82
N ARG A 387 -21.09 4.98 -10.06
CA ARG A 387 -19.97 5.78 -10.53
C ARG A 387 -20.39 6.76 -11.61
N ASN A 388 -20.28 8.06 -11.31
CA ASN A 388 -20.56 9.16 -12.23
C ASN A 388 -19.40 10.17 -12.25
N ASP A 389 -18.20 9.68 -12.56
CA ASP A 389 -17.00 10.52 -12.63
C ASP A 389 -16.92 11.22 -13.99
N ILE A 390 -16.76 12.54 -13.98
CA ILE A 390 -16.56 13.33 -15.21
C ILE A 390 -15.08 13.69 -15.31
N TYR A 391 -14.40 13.13 -16.32
CA TYR A 391 -13.01 13.48 -16.61
C TYR A 391 -12.95 14.58 -17.67
N VAL A 392 -12.31 15.70 -17.31
CA VAL A 392 -12.14 16.86 -18.19
C VAL A 392 -10.66 16.99 -18.51
N THR A 393 -10.29 16.92 -19.79
CA THR A 393 -8.90 17.09 -20.23
C THR A 393 -8.71 18.44 -20.90
N LEU A 394 -7.82 19.26 -20.34
CA LEU A 394 -7.30 20.46 -20.99
C LEU A 394 -6.28 20.04 -22.05
N VAL A 395 -6.65 20.07 -23.33
CA VAL A 395 -5.81 19.55 -24.41
C VAL A 395 -4.83 20.61 -24.92
N LEU A 396 -5.34 21.60 -25.64
CA LEU A 396 -4.56 22.63 -26.31
C LEU A 396 -5.30 23.97 -26.28
N GLY A 397 -4.55 25.05 -26.43
CA GLY A 397 -5.10 26.38 -26.75
C GLY A 397 -4.33 27.02 -27.89
N ASP A 398 -4.96 27.92 -28.62
CA ASP A 398 -4.29 28.80 -29.58
C ASP A 398 -4.63 30.25 -29.23
N PHE A 399 -3.61 31.02 -28.90
CA PHE A 399 -3.78 32.39 -28.43
C PHE A 399 -3.07 33.36 -29.34
N ASP A 400 -3.81 34.36 -29.81
CA ASP A 400 -3.20 35.43 -30.57
C ASP A 400 -2.30 36.31 -29.71
N LYS A 401 -1.20 36.69 -30.33
CA LYS A 401 -0.19 37.58 -29.78
C LYS A 401 -0.74 39.00 -29.55
N GLY A 402 -1.81 39.37 -30.27
CA GLY A 402 -2.40 40.71 -30.23
C GLY A 402 -1.35 41.79 -30.52
N SER A 403 -1.37 42.88 -29.77
CA SER A 403 -0.44 44.01 -29.91
C SER A 403 0.93 43.82 -29.22
N LYS A 404 1.22 42.67 -28.58
CA LYS A 404 2.48 42.45 -27.85
C LYS A 404 3.59 41.91 -28.76
N THR A 405 4.85 42.11 -28.38
CA THR A 405 6.04 41.60 -29.11
C THR A 405 6.39 40.15 -28.78
N THR A 406 5.86 39.58 -27.70
CA THR A 406 6.04 38.17 -27.30
C THR A 406 4.69 37.48 -27.06
N PRO A 407 4.60 36.14 -27.24
CA PRO A 407 3.39 35.39 -26.91
C PRO A 407 3.02 35.51 -25.42
N LYS A 408 1.73 35.35 -25.11
CA LYS A 408 1.21 35.43 -23.73
C LYS A 408 1.54 34.14 -22.97
N ASN A 409 2.00 34.25 -21.72
CA ASN A 409 1.98 33.13 -20.79
C ASN A 409 0.53 32.92 -20.33
N VAL A 410 -0.08 31.79 -20.72
CA VAL A 410 -1.51 31.54 -20.46
C VAL A 410 -1.67 30.58 -19.28
N GLU A 411 -2.49 30.98 -18.34
CA GLU A 411 -3.02 30.14 -17.26
C GLU A 411 -4.52 29.94 -17.50
N VAL A 412 -4.96 28.69 -17.54
CA VAL A 412 -6.37 28.34 -17.58
C VAL A 412 -6.82 28.07 -16.16
N THR A 413 -7.89 28.73 -15.75
CA THR A 413 -8.50 28.53 -14.45
C THR A 413 -9.87 27.90 -14.66
N MET A 414 -10.07 26.67 -14.16
CA MET A 414 -11.32 25.92 -14.23
C MET A 414 -12.07 25.99 -12.90
N SER A 415 -13.38 26.19 -12.97
CA SER A 415 -14.28 26.20 -11.81
C SER A 415 -15.66 25.71 -12.24
N VAL A 416 -16.39 25.07 -11.32
CA VAL A 416 -17.74 24.57 -11.58
C VAL A 416 -18.77 25.54 -10.99
N TYR A 417 -19.80 25.86 -11.76
CA TYR A 417 -20.86 26.80 -11.40
C TYR A 417 -22.23 26.17 -11.63
N ASP A 418 -23.18 26.52 -10.79
CA ASP A 418 -24.60 26.21 -10.97
C ASP A 418 -25.29 27.23 -11.91
N GLU A 419 -26.55 26.99 -12.26
CA GLU A 419 -27.36 27.84 -13.14
C GLU A 419 -27.55 29.26 -12.59
N ASP A 420 -27.58 29.39 -11.26
CA ASP A 420 -27.65 30.67 -10.55
C ASP A 420 -26.29 31.43 -10.50
N GLY A 421 -25.24 30.85 -11.09
CA GLY A 421 -23.88 31.41 -11.05
C GLY A 421 -23.19 31.25 -9.70
N LYS A 422 -23.72 30.40 -8.81
CA LYS A 422 -23.07 30.02 -7.55
C LYS A 422 -21.97 28.99 -7.85
N LYS A 423 -20.82 29.14 -7.18
CA LYS A 423 -19.70 28.22 -7.32
C LYS A 423 -19.96 26.94 -6.52
N LEU A 424 -19.78 25.77 -7.13
CA LEU A 424 -19.77 24.50 -6.41
C LEU A 424 -18.42 24.29 -5.73
N GLU A 425 -18.45 23.93 -4.46
CA GLU A 425 -17.26 23.78 -3.63
C GLU A 425 -16.79 22.32 -3.58
N ASN A 426 -15.48 22.12 -3.58
CA ASN A 426 -14.80 20.83 -3.40
C ASN A 426 -15.21 19.73 -4.40
N VAL A 427 -15.63 20.11 -5.61
CA VAL A 427 -16.05 19.17 -6.68
C VAL A 427 -14.93 18.82 -7.67
N ILE A 428 -13.79 19.51 -7.62
CA ILE A 428 -12.69 19.29 -8.56
C ILE A 428 -11.57 18.50 -7.89
N PHE A 429 -11.12 17.42 -8.52
CA PHE A 429 -10.07 16.54 -8.03
C PHE A 429 -8.94 16.44 -9.07
N PRO A 430 -7.81 17.15 -8.86
CA PRO A 430 -6.64 17.09 -9.74
C PRO A 430 -6.00 15.70 -9.81
N GLY A 431 -6.14 14.95 -8.72
CA GLY A 431 -5.67 13.59 -8.56
C GLY A 431 -6.21 12.97 -7.28
N ALA A 432 -6.00 11.66 -7.12
CA ALA A 432 -6.24 10.92 -5.91
C ALA A 432 -5.28 11.36 -4.79
N GLY A 433 -5.73 11.25 -3.55
CA GLY A 433 -4.93 11.55 -2.35
C GLY A 433 -5.02 12.99 -1.84
N ASP A 434 -5.78 13.88 -2.50
CA ASP A 434 -6.02 15.25 -2.04
C ASP A 434 -7.51 15.51 -1.92
N GLU A 435 -7.89 16.48 -1.08
CA GLU A 435 -9.29 16.89 -0.95
C GLU A 435 -9.76 17.65 -2.20
N GLY A 436 -11.08 17.66 -2.41
CA GLY A 436 -11.67 18.40 -3.51
C GLY A 436 -11.34 19.89 -3.43
N ILE A 437 -11.00 20.49 -4.56
CA ILE A 437 -10.68 21.92 -4.67
C ILE A 437 -11.80 22.70 -5.36
N ASN A 438 -11.83 24.00 -5.09
CA ASN A 438 -12.80 24.91 -5.71
C ASN A 438 -12.35 25.40 -7.08
N GLU A 439 -11.04 25.55 -7.29
CA GLU A 439 -10.48 26.17 -8.49
C GLU A 439 -9.22 25.44 -8.93
N TYR A 440 -9.23 24.91 -10.14
CA TYR A 440 -8.05 24.32 -10.75
C TYR A 440 -7.32 25.35 -11.62
N LYS A 441 -5.99 25.38 -11.55
CA LYS A 441 -5.13 26.25 -12.37
C LYS A 441 -4.20 25.37 -13.19
N SER A 442 -4.15 25.57 -14.50
CA SER A 442 -3.29 24.79 -15.39
C SER A 442 -1.81 25.11 -15.20
N VAL A 443 -0.95 24.26 -15.77
CA VAL A 443 0.46 24.55 -15.98
C VAL A 443 0.62 25.72 -16.97
N ILE A 444 1.62 26.55 -16.73
CA ILE A 444 1.96 27.69 -17.58
C ILE A 444 3.23 27.39 -18.38
N TYR A 445 3.09 27.40 -19.70
CA TYR A 445 4.21 27.34 -20.63
C TYR A 445 4.70 28.76 -20.95
N TYR A 446 6.01 28.99 -20.80
CA TYR A 446 6.60 30.31 -20.96
C TYR A 446 6.63 30.72 -22.43
N GLN A 447 5.93 31.81 -22.77
CA GLN A 447 5.89 32.41 -24.11
C GLN A 447 5.53 31.44 -25.25
N VAL A 448 4.70 30.44 -24.97
CA VAL A 448 4.22 29.49 -25.99
C VAL A 448 2.87 29.95 -26.54
N LYS A 449 2.77 30.14 -27.86
CA LYS A 449 1.53 30.54 -28.54
C LYS A 449 0.44 29.47 -28.43
N GLN A 450 0.84 28.22 -28.64
CA GLN A 450 -0.05 27.06 -28.63
C GLN A 450 0.33 26.11 -27.48
N PRO A 451 -0.02 26.45 -26.23
CA PRO A 451 0.24 25.57 -25.10
C PRO A 451 -0.54 24.27 -25.25
N ARG A 452 0.14 23.15 -24.99
CA ARG A 452 -0.43 21.80 -24.96
C ARG A 452 -0.34 21.28 -23.53
N TRP A 453 -1.44 21.37 -22.79
CA TRP A 453 -1.48 21.00 -21.38
C TRP A 453 -1.56 19.48 -21.20
N PHE A 454 -2.51 18.84 -21.89
CA PHE A 454 -2.89 17.44 -21.68
C PHE A 454 -3.09 17.09 -20.19
N GLU A 455 -3.65 18.04 -19.44
CA GLU A 455 -3.95 17.90 -18.02
C GLU A 455 -5.37 17.34 -17.87
N THR A 456 -5.51 16.14 -17.31
CA THR A 456 -6.82 15.52 -17.03
C THR A 456 -7.18 15.71 -15.57
N ILE A 457 -8.39 16.20 -15.33
CA ILE A 457 -8.92 16.54 -14.02
C ILE A 457 -10.25 15.81 -13.83
N LYS A 458 -10.46 15.21 -12.65
CA LYS A 458 -11.76 14.64 -12.28
C LYS A 458 -12.66 15.73 -11.72
N VAL A 459 -13.91 15.73 -12.15
CA VAL A 459 -14.98 16.58 -11.62
C VAL A 459 -16.07 15.66 -11.10
N ALA A 460 -16.29 15.67 -9.79
CA ALA A 460 -17.28 14.86 -9.12
C ALA A 460 -18.45 15.75 -8.69
N ILE A 461 -19.53 15.72 -9.47
CA ILE A 461 -20.76 16.49 -9.22
C ILE A 461 -21.86 15.49 -8.84
N PRO A 462 -22.64 15.75 -7.77
CA PRO A 462 -23.83 14.96 -7.47
C PRO A 462 -24.73 14.83 -8.70
N ILE A 463 -25.24 13.63 -8.98
CA ILE A 463 -26.01 13.33 -10.20
C ILE A 463 -27.20 14.31 -10.37
N GLU A 464 -27.82 14.71 -9.26
CA GLU A 464 -28.93 15.67 -9.21
C GLU A 464 -28.56 17.08 -9.66
N ASP A 465 -27.30 17.49 -9.51
CA ASP A 465 -26.81 18.84 -9.82
C ASP A 465 -26.15 18.93 -11.21
N VAL A 466 -25.86 17.79 -11.85
CA VAL A 466 -25.14 17.74 -13.15
C VAL A 466 -25.87 18.52 -14.24
N ASN A 467 -27.21 18.46 -14.27
CA ASN A 467 -28.02 19.12 -15.30
C ASN A 467 -28.09 20.66 -15.14
N ARG A 468 -27.85 21.18 -13.94
CA ARG A 468 -27.86 22.61 -13.62
C ARG A 468 -26.44 23.19 -13.56
N SER A 469 -25.43 22.33 -13.58
CA SER A 469 -24.02 22.71 -13.50
C SER A 469 -23.38 22.98 -14.87
N HIS A 470 -22.43 23.90 -14.90
CA HIS A 470 -21.56 24.15 -16.05
C HIS A 470 -20.10 24.40 -15.63
N LEU A 471 -19.17 24.07 -16.52
CA LEU A 471 -17.74 24.31 -16.34
C LEU A 471 -17.37 25.68 -16.90
N ARG A 472 -16.75 26.52 -16.06
CA ARG A 472 -16.24 27.83 -16.48
C ARG A 472 -14.73 27.79 -16.57
N PHE A 473 -14.22 28.06 -17.77
CA PHE A 473 -12.79 28.22 -18.05
C PHE A 473 -12.48 29.70 -18.21
N THR A 474 -11.61 30.24 -17.36
CA THR A 474 -11.12 31.62 -17.49
C THR A 474 -9.65 31.60 -17.90
N PHE A 475 -9.31 32.34 -18.95
CA PHE A 475 -7.96 32.40 -19.49
C PHE A 475 -7.29 33.69 -19.02
N ARG A 476 -6.16 33.56 -18.34
CA ARG A 476 -5.43 34.71 -17.78
C ARG A 476 -4.01 34.76 -18.30
N HIS A 477 -3.55 35.96 -18.58
CA HIS A 477 -2.13 36.19 -18.86
C HIS A 477 -1.37 36.42 -17.56
N ARG A 478 -0.32 35.63 -17.31
CA ARG A 478 0.57 35.79 -16.16
C ARG A 478 1.89 36.43 -16.60
N SER A 479 2.14 37.68 -16.20
CA SER A 479 3.42 38.33 -16.48
C SER A 479 4.50 37.85 -15.49
N SER A 480 5.77 37.99 -15.85
CA SER A 480 6.87 37.66 -14.94
C SER A 480 7.00 38.61 -13.75
N GLN A 481 6.45 39.84 -13.85
CA GLN A 481 6.79 40.98 -12.98
C GLN A 481 5.60 41.59 -12.20
N ASP A 482 4.34 41.24 -12.50
CA ASP A 482 3.17 41.89 -11.85
C ASP A 482 2.27 40.91 -11.09
N CYS A 483 2.01 41.23 -9.82
CA CYS A 483 0.87 40.70 -9.04
C CYS A 483 -0.44 41.50 -9.27
N LYS A 484 -0.45 42.47 -10.20
CA LYS A 484 -1.65 43.27 -10.48
C LYS A 484 -2.53 42.61 -11.55
N TYR A 485 -3.67 42.11 -11.07
CA TYR A 485 -4.78 41.61 -11.88
C TYR A 485 -5.15 42.60 -12.98
N LYS A 486 -4.92 42.21 -14.24
CA LYS A 486 -5.64 42.76 -15.40
C LYS A 486 -6.43 41.61 -16.00
N CYS A 487 -7.70 41.49 -15.64
CA CYS A 487 -8.65 40.71 -16.44
C CYS A 487 -8.93 41.54 -17.69
N GLN A 488 -8.85 40.91 -18.86
CA GLN A 488 -9.33 41.47 -20.12
C GLN A 488 -10.63 40.77 -20.47
#